data_AF-A0A357YG67-F1
#
_entry.id   AF-A0A357YG67-F1
#
_cell.length_a   1.000
_cell.length_b   1.000
_cell.length_c   1.000
_cell.angle_alpha   90.00
_cell.angle_beta   90.00
_cell.angle_gamma   90.00
#
_symmetry.space_group_name_H-M   'P 1'
#
loop_
_entity.id
_entity.type
_entity.pdbx_description
1 polymer ?
#
loop_
_entity_poly.entity_id
_entity_poly.type
_entity_poly.pdbx_seq_one_letter_code
_entity_poly.pdbx_strand_id
1 'polypeptide(L)'
;MFFEVFNREKWRGEIGFATSRDGCSWRYGGMVLQEPFHLSYPHVLLVDGEYFMIPESGADKCVRLYRARDFPRQWEYVSTLLAGEAFRDSSVFHRDGIWWMFTSIEKSELRLYYADRLTGPWRPHPRNPLIANDAGVARGGGRVTTQNGQLFRLAQDDHLSYGRQVRAFAITELSKVNYREIPVSHSPVVVAGNAAWNNLGMHQVDCQPLTNSTYIAAVDGLTSYFRVGLKY
;
A
#
# COMPACT_ATOMS: atom_id res chain seq x y z
N MET A 1 -2.00 -3.71 -13.19
CA MET A 1 -1.18 -3.18 -12.09
C MET A 1 -1.26 -1.67 -12.11
N PHE A 2 -1.50 -1.06 -10.95
CA PHE A 2 -1.36 0.38 -10.75
C PHE A 2 -0.06 0.63 -9.99
N PHE A 3 0.63 1.71 -10.29
CA PHE A 3 1.93 2.02 -9.69
C PHE A 3 2.20 3.53 -9.70
N GLU A 4 3.11 3.96 -8.83
CA GLU A 4 3.64 5.31 -8.85
C GLU A 4 4.54 5.52 -10.08
N VAL A 5 4.35 6.65 -10.74
CA VAL A 5 5.27 7.21 -11.73
C VAL A 5 5.78 8.54 -11.18
N PHE A 6 7.08 8.62 -10.89
CA PHE A 6 7.67 9.85 -10.39
C PHE A 6 7.87 10.87 -11.52
N ASN A 7 7.03 11.90 -11.55
CA ASN A 7 7.13 13.01 -12.48
C ASN A 7 8.24 13.97 -12.04
N ARG A 8 9.36 13.99 -12.78
CA ARG A 8 10.55 14.80 -12.45
C ARG A 8 10.38 16.30 -12.68
N GLU A 9 9.51 16.70 -13.62
CA GLU A 9 9.24 18.12 -13.90
C GLU A 9 8.42 18.74 -12.77
N LYS A 10 7.43 18.01 -12.26
CA LYS A 10 6.55 18.45 -11.18
C LYS A 10 7.04 18.05 -9.78
N TRP A 11 8.10 17.25 -9.72
CA TRP A 11 8.69 16.70 -8.49
C TRP A 11 7.69 15.96 -7.59
N ARG A 12 6.86 15.10 -8.18
CA ARG A 12 5.85 14.33 -7.43
C ARG A 12 5.48 13.01 -8.10
N GLY A 13 5.04 12.06 -7.29
CA GLY A 13 4.43 10.81 -7.73
C GLY A 13 3.02 11.05 -8.28
N GLU A 14 2.71 10.38 -9.37
CA GLU A 14 1.40 10.32 -10.00
C GLU A 14 1.06 8.83 -10.26
N ILE A 15 -0.21 8.44 -10.38
CA ILE A 15 -0.55 7.02 -10.56
C ILE A 15 -0.70 6.69 -12.04
N GLY A 16 0.08 5.71 -12.49
CA GLY A 16 -0.04 5.07 -13.80
C GLY A 16 -0.57 3.64 -13.69
N PHE A 17 -0.83 3.03 -14.84
CA PHE A 17 -1.16 1.61 -14.89
C PHE A 17 -0.52 0.88 -16.08
N ALA A 18 -0.43 -0.44 -15.93
CA ALA A 18 -0.07 -1.36 -17.00
C ALA A 18 -0.92 -2.64 -16.90
N THR A 19 -1.12 -3.31 -18.03
CA THR A 19 -1.87 -4.57 -18.12
C THR A 19 -0.97 -5.69 -18.60
N SER A 20 -1.20 -6.90 -18.10
CA SER A 20 -0.52 -8.12 -18.53
C SER A 20 -1.51 -9.28 -18.56
N ARG A 21 -1.26 -10.26 -19.46
CA ARG A 21 -2.01 -11.53 -19.52
C ARG A 21 -1.26 -12.69 -18.87
N ASP A 22 0.05 -12.57 -18.72
CA ASP A 22 0.97 -13.63 -18.26
C ASP A 22 1.67 -13.26 -16.94
N GLY A 23 1.51 -12.02 -16.45
CA GLY A 23 2.22 -11.48 -15.29
C GLY A 23 3.65 -11.02 -15.58
N CYS A 24 4.16 -11.26 -16.80
CA CYS A 24 5.56 -11.04 -17.17
C CYS A 24 5.69 -9.94 -18.23
N SER A 25 4.83 -9.95 -19.24
CA SER A 25 4.80 -9.01 -20.35
C SER A 25 3.77 -7.92 -20.07
N TRP A 26 4.23 -6.68 -19.93
CA TRP A 26 3.39 -5.56 -19.52
C TRP A 26 3.22 -4.52 -20.63
N ARG A 27 1.97 -4.13 -20.88
CA ARG A 27 1.63 -2.99 -21.75
C ARG A 27 1.30 -1.79 -20.89
N TYR A 28 2.10 -0.73 -21.00
CA TYR A 28 1.84 0.54 -20.32
C TYR A 28 0.54 1.15 -20.83
N GLY A 29 -0.31 1.57 -19.89
CA GLY A 29 -1.66 2.06 -20.13
C GLY A 29 -1.81 3.58 -20.06
N GLY A 30 -0.80 4.28 -19.53
CA GLY A 30 -0.80 5.72 -19.31
C GLY A 30 -1.01 6.12 -17.84
N MET A 31 -1.05 7.44 -17.61
CA MET A 31 -1.40 8.04 -16.33
C MET A 31 -2.92 8.00 -16.11
N VAL A 32 -3.37 7.76 -14.88
CA VAL A 32 -4.79 7.59 -14.53
C VAL A 32 -5.25 8.43 -13.35
N LEU A 33 -4.33 8.86 -12.49
CA LEU A 33 -4.65 9.78 -11.40
C LEU A 33 -3.49 10.76 -11.19
N GLN A 34 -3.82 12.05 -11.25
CA GLN A 34 -2.90 13.15 -11.06
C GLN A 34 -3.57 14.18 -10.14
N GLU A 35 -2.84 14.61 -9.13
CA GLU A 35 -3.27 15.61 -8.16
C GLU A 35 -2.19 16.71 -8.04
N PRO A 36 -2.45 17.86 -7.40
CA PRO A 36 -1.43 18.87 -7.17
C PRO A 36 -0.41 18.48 -6.09
N PHE A 37 -0.56 17.31 -5.46
CA PHE A 37 0.31 16.74 -4.42
C PHE A 37 0.81 15.34 -4.82
N HIS A 38 1.78 14.81 -4.05
CA HIS A 38 2.39 13.51 -4.30
C HIS A 38 1.41 12.36 -4.03
N LEU A 39 1.34 11.41 -4.97
CA LEU A 39 0.59 10.17 -4.88
C LEU A 39 1.52 8.97 -5.02
N SER A 40 1.37 7.98 -4.15
CA SER A 40 2.07 6.70 -4.22
C SER A 40 1.16 5.57 -3.72
N TYR A 41 1.68 4.35 -3.58
CA TYR A 41 0.98 3.20 -2.97
C TYR A 41 -0.51 3.05 -3.39
N PRO A 42 -0.81 2.83 -4.69
CA PRO A 42 -2.19 2.78 -5.14
C PRO A 42 -2.88 1.49 -4.65
N HIS A 43 -3.66 1.58 -3.57
CA HIS A 43 -4.41 0.45 -3.04
C HIS A 43 -5.78 0.33 -3.72
N VAL A 44 -5.91 -0.63 -4.64
CA VAL A 44 -7.14 -0.87 -5.40
C VAL A 44 -7.95 -2.02 -4.81
N LEU A 45 -9.27 -1.83 -4.74
CA LEU A 45 -10.27 -2.75 -4.20
C LEU A 45 -11.47 -2.86 -5.16
N LEU A 46 -12.10 -4.03 -5.20
CA LEU A 46 -13.40 -4.26 -5.84
C LEU A 46 -14.47 -4.39 -4.75
N VAL A 47 -15.48 -3.53 -4.77
CA VAL A 47 -16.55 -3.49 -3.77
C VAL A 47 -17.88 -3.37 -4.51
N ASP A 48 -18.77 -4.33 -4.29
CA ASP A 48 -20.10 -4.37 -4.92
C ASP A 48 -20.09 -4.19 -6.45
N GLY A 49 -19.05 -4.72 -7.11
CA GLY A 49 -18.86 -4.63 -8.57
C GLY A 49 -18.19 -3.34 -9.06
N GLU A 50 -17.86 -2.42 -8.15
CA GLU A 50 -17.19 -1.15 -8.46
C GLU A 50 -15.73 -1.13 -7.99
N TYR A 51 -14.87 -0.49 -8.77
CA TYR A 51 -13.45 -0.34 -8.43
C TYR A 51 -13.20 0.95 -7.67
N PHE A 52 -12.50 0.83 -6.54
CA PHE A 52 -12.05 1.94 -5.71
C PHE A 52 -10.53 1.95 -5.60
N MET A 53 -9.95 3.15 -5.47
CA MET A 53 -8.52 3.35 -5.24
C MET A 53 -8.32 4.26 -4.04
N ILE A 54 -7.40 3.86 -3.16
CA ILE A 54 -6.92 4.64 -2.02
C ILE A 54 -5.41 4.76 -2.19
N PRO A 55 -4.90 5.81 -2.87
CA PRO A 55 -3.47 6.05 -2.93
C PRO A 55 -2.96 6.60 -1.60
N GLU A 56 -1.67 6.47 -1.32
CA GLU A 56 -1.03 7.33 -0.33
C GLU A 56 -1.15 8.79 -0.81
N SER A 57 -1.71 9.64 0.05
CA SER A 57 -1.85 11.08 -0.16
C SER A 57 -1.36 11.88 1.06
N GLY A 58 -0.35 11.38 1.78
CA GLY A 58 0.14 12.02 3.01
C GLY A 58 0.65 13.46 2.83
N ALA A 59 1.07 13.83 1.62
CA ALA A 59 1.40 15.22 1.27
C ALA A 59 0.20 16.19 1.36
N ASP A 60 -1.02 15.68 1.16
CA ASP A 60 -2.29 16.39 1.34
C ASP A 60 -2.86 16.25 2.76
N LYS A 61 -2.13 15.57 3.65
CA LYS A 61 -2.55 15.27 5.03
C LYS A 61 -3.91 14.56 5.15
N CYS A 62 -4.22 13.73 4.15
CA CYS A 62 -5.49 13.02 4.05
C CYS A 62 -5.28 11.57 3.58
N VAL A 63 -6.27 10.72 3.85
CA VAL A 63 -6.51 9.48 3.12
C VAL A 63 -7.69 9.72 2.20
N ARG A 64 -7.49 9.69 0.88
CA ARG A 64 -8.53 9.96 -0.12
C ARG A 64 -9.05 8.67 -0.75
N LEU A 65 -10.35 8.64 -1.03
CA LEU A 65 -11.02 7.58 -1.76
C LEU A 65 -11.38 8.07 -3.16
N TYR A 66 -11.03 7.27 -4.17
CA TYR A 66 -11.42 7.47 -5.56
C TYR A 66 -12.21 6.28 -6.07
N ARG A 67 -13.14 6.51 -7.00
CA ARG A 67 -13.93 5.48 -7.68
C ARG A 67 -13.63 5.52 -9.18
N ALA A 68 -13.56 4.36 -9.82
CA ALA A 68 -13.41 4.30 -11.25
C ALA A 68 -14.72 4.68 -11.95
N ARG A 69 -14.68 5.67 -12.84
CA ARG A 69 -15.78 5.97 -13.79
C ARG A 69 -15.73 5.07 -15.02
N ASP A 70 -14.52 4.79 -15.48
CA ASP A 70 -14.21 3.91 -16.59
C ASP A 70 -12.94 3.14 -16.24
N PHE A 71 -13.10 1.95 -15.66
CA PHE A 71 -11.96 1.17 -15.18
C PHE A 71 -11.16 0.60 -16.37
N PRO A 72 -9.81 0.71 -16.38
CA PRO A 72 -8.92 1.23 -15.33
C PRO A 72 -8.51 2.71 -15.51
N ARG A 73 -9.08 3.42 -16.48
CA ARG A 73 -8.52 4.66 -17.05
C ARG A 73 -8.95 5.94 -16.34
N GLN A 74 -10.19 6.03 -15.90
CA GLN A 74 -10.75 7.26 -15.35
C GLN A 74 -11.20 7.04 -13.92
N TRP A 75 -10.71 7.90 -13.04
CA TRP A 75 -11.03 7.91 -11.62
C TRP A 75 -11.63 9.25 -11.23
N GLU A 76 -12.49 9.25 -10.22
CA GLU A 76 -13.03 10.46 -9.62
C GLU A 76 -12.92 10.39 -8.10
N TYR A 77 -12.67 11.53 -7.48
CA TYR A 77 -12.66 11.66 -6.04
C TYR A 77 -14.07 11.43 -5.47
N VAL A 78 -14.16 10.62 -4.42
CA VAL A 78 -15.40 10.30 -3.71
C VAL A 78 -15.47 11.06 -2.39
N SER A 79 -14.45 10.88 -1.55
CA SER A 79 -14.45 11.40 -0.18
C SER A 79 -13.06 11.32 0.45
N THR A 80 -12.83 12.17 1.45
CA THR A 80 -11.71 12.05 2.38
C THR A 80 -12.11 11.12 3.52
N LEU A 81 -11.39 10.01 3.69
CA LEU A 81 -11.64 8.99 4.70
C LEU A 81 -11.08 9.37 6.07
N LEU A 82 -9.89 9.99 6.08
CA LEU A 82 -9.19 10.52 7.24
C LEU A 82 -8.51 11.83 6.86
N ALA A 83 -8.38 12.77 7.80
CA ALA A 83 -7.76 14.07 7.57
C ALA A 83 -6.95 14.53 8.79
N GLY A 84 -6.00 15.44 8.56
CA GLY A 84 -5.27 16.16 9.61
C GLY A 84 -3.84 15.68 9.86
N GLU A 85 -3.41 14.59 9.25
CA GLU A 85 -2.10 13.95 9.49
C GLU A 85 -1.47 13.48 8.18
N ALA A 86 -0.14 13.33 8.15
CA ALA A 86 0.58 12.75 7.01
C ALA A 86 0.48 11.21 6.99
N PHE A 87 -0.71 10.72 6.62
CA PHE A 87 -0.98 9.28 6.48
C PHE A 87 -0.18 8.65 5.32
N ARG A 88 0.51 7.55 5.61
CA ARG A 88 1.31 6.76 4.66
C ARG A 88 0.76 5.35 4.48
N ASP A 89 0.89 4.84 3.26
CA ASP A 89 0.62 3.44 2.84
C ASP A 89 -0.64 2.81 3.45
N SER A 90 -1.78 3.50 3.32
CA SER A 90 -3.05 3.04 3.88
C SER A 90 -3.52 1.75 3.21
N SER A 91 -3.69 0.69 4.00
CA SER A 91 -4.09 -0.64 3.54
C SER A 91 -5.47 -0.99 4.10
N VAL A 92 -6.47 -1.02 3.21
CA VAL A 92 -7.88 -1.25 3.56
C VAL A 92 -8.34 -2.65 3.21
N PHE A 93 -9.09 -3.29 4.11
CA PHE A 93 -9.66 -4.61 3.89
C PHE A 93 -10.99 -4.76 4.61
N HIS A 94 -11.81 -5.70 4.16
CA HIS A 94 -13.10 -6.01 4.77
C HIS A 94 -13.03 -7.38 5.44
N ARG A 95 -13.46 -7.46 6.70
CA ARG A 95 -13.49 -8.70 7.47
C ARG A 95 -14.66 -8.69 8.44
N ASP A 96 -15.43 -9.77 8.41
CA ASP A 96 -16.53 -10.04 9.35
C ASP A 96 -17.54 -8.87 9.46
N GLY A 97 -17.89 -8.29 8.29
CA GLY A 97 -18.84 -7.17 8.18
C GLY A 97 -18.27 -5.80 8.58
N ILE A 98 -16.96 -5.70 8.81
CA ILE A 98 -16.30 -4.47 9.24
C ILE A 98 -15.20 -4.11 8.23
N TRP A 99 -15.14 -2.84 7.87
CA TRP A 99 -14.02 -2.27 7.12
C TRP A 99 -12.90 -1.90 8.09
N TRP A 100 -11.67 -2.28 7.76
CA TRP A 100 -10.47 -2.04 8.53
C TRP A 100 -9.45 -1.29 7.67
N MET A 101 -8.68 -0.40 8.29
CA MET A 101 -7.61 0.35 7.64
C MET A 101 -6.40 0.40 8.56
N PHE A 102 -5.29 -0.18 8.10
CA PHE A 102 -3.98 0.15 8.64
C PHE A 102 -3.45 1.37 7.90
N THR A 103 -2.85 2.31 8.62
CA THR A 103 -2.16 3.44 8.02
C THR A 103 -1.04 3.87 8.94
N SER A 104 0.06 4.33 8.36
CA SER A 104 1.18 4.83 9.15
C SER A 104 1.12 6.35 9.24
N ILE A 105 1.57 6.91 10.36
CA ILE A 105 1.84 8.36 10.46
C ILE A 105 3.33 8.54 10.26
N GLU A 106 3.68 9.30 9.22
CA GLU A 106 5.03 9.28 8.68
C GLU A 106 5.52 7.83 8.50
N LYS A 107 6.71 7.46 8.99
CA LYS A 107 7.30 6.13 8.78
C LYS A 107 7.28 5.18 9.96
N SER A 108 6.95 5.65 11.17
CA SER A 108 7.29 4.93 12.42
C SER A 108 6.14 4.74 13.40
N GLU A 109 4.94 5.19 13.07
CA GLU A 109 3.75 4.97 13.90
C GLU A 109 2.68 4.24 13.08
N LEU A 110 2.15 3.12 13.57
CA LEU A 110 1.06 2.38 12.94
C LEU A 110 -0.24 2.65 13.70
N ARG A 111 -1.27 3.07 12.96
CA ARG A 111 -2.64 3.21 13.46
C ARG A 111 -3.58 2.27 12.73
N LEU A 112 -4.62 1.84 13.45
CA LEU A 112 -5.74 1.05 12.94
C LEU A 112 -7.02 1.86 13.06
N TYR A 113 -7.84 1.82 12.02
CA TYR A 113 -9.17 2.41 11.99
C TYR A 113 -10.18 1.36 11.54
N TYR A 114 -11.45 1.58 11.91
CA TYR A 114 -12.55 0.73 11.46
C TYR A 114 -13.79 1.56 11.06
N ALA A 115 -14.60 1.00 10.16
CA ALA A 115 -15.85 1.61 9.71
C ALA A 115 -16.88 0.53 9.35
N ASP A 116 -18.15 0.90 9.36
CA ASP A 116 -19.23 0.01 8.90
C ASP A 116 -19.42 0.10 7.37
N ARG A 117 -18.85 1.13 6.72
CA ARG A 117 -18.87 1.34 5.26
C ARG A 117 -17.50 1.84 4.78
N LEU A 118 -17.12 1.52 3.54
CA LEU A 118 -15.85 1.98 2.94
C LEU A 118 -15.72 3.51 2.96
N THR A 119 -16.82 4.22 2.69
CA THR A 119 -16.90 5.69 2.70
C THR A 119 -16.89 6.29 4.11
N GLY A 120 -16.74 5.46 5.16
CA GLY A 120 -16.77 5.88 6.55
C GLY A 120 -18.18 6.04 7.13
N PRO A 121 -18.29 6.67 8.31
CA PRO A 121 -17.20 7.32 9.05
C PRO A 121 -16.17 6.32 9.59
N TRP A 122 -14.88 6.66 9.48
CA TRP A 122 -13.78 5.88 10.04
C TRP A 122 -13.50 6.28 11.48
N ARG A 123 -13.44 5.28 12.37
CA ARG A 123 -13.20 5.45 13.80
C ARG A 123 -11.81 4.95 14.17
N PRO A 124 -11.02 5.70 14.96
CA PRO A 124 -9.73 5.20 15.44
C PRO A 124 -9.95 4.00 16.37
N HIS A 125 -9.10 2.99 16.23
CA HIS A 125 -9.07 1.88 17.16
C HIS A 125 -8.56 2.36 18.54
N PRO A 126 -9.17 1.91 19.67
CA PRO A 126 -8.81 2.41 21.01
C PRO A 126 -7.39 2.05 21.46
N ARG A 127 -6.75 1.08 20.80
CA ARG A 127 -5.33 0.71 21.03
C ARG A 127 -4.33 1.52 20.21
N ASN A 128 -4.76 2.54 19.49
CA ASN A 128 -3.82 3.39 18.77
C ASN A 128 -2.92 4.20 19.73
N PRO A 129 -1.65 4.41 19.37
CA PRO A 129 -0.95 3.77 18.25
C PRO A 129 -0.68 2.28 18.54
N LEU A 130 -0.85 1.43 17.52
CA LEU A 130 -0.53 0.00 17.64
C LEU A 130 0.98 -0.23 17.74
N ILE A 131 1.75 0.62 17.05
CA ILE A 131 3.22 0.66 17.05
C ILE A 131 3.60 2.14 17.09
N ALA A 132 4.57 2.50 17.93
CA ALA A 132 5.09 3.86 18.02
C ALA A 132 6.62 3.84 17.94
N ASN A 133 7.19 4.82 17.23
CA ASN A 133 8.63 5.03 17.07
C ASN A 133 9.42 3.83 16.53
N ASP A 134 8.82 3.01 15.65
CA ASP A 134 9.50 1.87 15.02
C ASP A 134 9.29 1.85 13.50
N ALA A 135 10.28 2.39 12.78
CA ALA A 135 10.29 2.41 11.32
C ALA A 135 10.52 1.03 10.68
N GLY A 136 10.93 0.01 11.45
CA GLY A 136 11.20 -1.33 10.91
C GLY A 136 9.94 -2.17 10.70
N VAL A 137 8.82 -1.77 11.30
CA VAL A 137 7.59 -2.58 11.32
C VAL A 137 6.29 -1.79 11.22
N ALA A 138 6.32 -0.46 11.32
CA ALA A 138 5.11 0.38 11.30
C ALA A 138 4.59 0.68 9.90
N ARG A 139 5.47 0.91 8.92
CA ARG A 139 5.09 1.33 7.57
C ARG A 139 4.43 0.21 6.78
N GLY A 140 3.39 0.50 6.00
CA GLY A 140 2.69 -0.50 5.18
C GLY A 140 3.60 -1.06 4.08
N GLY A 141 3.68 -2.39 3.96
CA GLY A 141 4.50 -3.07 2.95
C GLY A 141 3.68 -3.78 1.87
N GLY A 142 2.39 -3.49 1.77
CA GLY A 142 1.45 -4.22 0.92
C GLY A 142 0.07 -4.41 1.56
N ARG A 143 -0.86 -4.94 0.78
CA ARG A 143 -2.20 -5.24 1.28
C ARG A 143 -2.16 -6.29 2.39
N VAL A 144 -3.13 -6.22 3.30
CA VAL A 144 -3.40 -7.33 4.22
C VAL A 144 -3.83 -8.52 3.39
N THR A 145 -3.17 -9.66 3.59
CA THR A 145 -3.47 -10.91 2.88
C THR A 145 -4.08 -11.93 3.82
N THR A 146 -4.87 -12.85 3.25
CA THR A 146 -5.49 -13.94 3.98
C THR A 146 -4.98 -15.26 3.42
N GLN A 147 -4.44 -16.12 4.27
CA GLN A 147 -4.04 -17.48 3.91
C GLN A 147 -4.65 -18.45 4.92
N ASN A 148 -5.40 -19.45 4.46
CA ASN A 148 -6.08 -20.44 5.31
C ASN A 148 -6.94 -19.80 6.43
N GLY A 149 -7.58 -18.67 6.13
CA GLY A 149 -8.39 -17.91 7.10
C GLY A 149 -7.61 -17.02 8.07
N GLN A 150 -6.28 -17.12 8.11
CA GLN A 150 -5.41 -16.27 8.91
C GLN A 150 -5.06 -14.99 8.15
N LEU A 151 -5.20 -13.83 8.81
CA LEU A 151 -4.81 -12.53 8.27
C LEU A 151 -3.33 -12.23 8.53
N PHE A 152 -2.68 -11.58 7.56
CA PHE A 152 -1.30 -11.15 7.67
C PHE A 152 -1.15 -9.69 7.27
N ARG A 153 -0.57 -8.88 8.16
CA ARG A 153 -0.14 -7.52 7.85
C ARG A 153 1.28 -7.55 7.30
N LEU A 154 1.50 -6.80 6.23
CA LEU A 154 2.82 -6.64 5.60
C LEU A 154 3.39 -5.29 5.99
N ALA A 155 4.67 -5.27 6.36
CA ALA A 155 5.35 -4.07 6.83
C ALA A 155 6.63 -3.82 6.04
N GLN A 156 6.78 -2.59 5.55
CA GLN A 156 8.04 -2.08 5.03
C GLN A 156 9.02 -1.85 6.18
N ASP A 157 10.24 -2.37 6.04
CA ASP A 157 11.34 -2.15 6.98
C ASP A 157 12.18 -0.95 6.52
N ASP A 158 11.94 0.19 7.18
CA ASP A 158 12.68 1.45 7.02
C ASP A 158 13.73 1.65 8.14
N HIS A 159 14.09 0.60 8.88
CA HIS A 159 15.11 0.71 9.92
C HIS A 159 16.50 0.89 9.29
N LEU A 160 17.20 1.97 9.66
CA LEU A 160 18.52 2.42 9.16
C LEU A 160 18.56 2.85 7.69
N SER A 161 17.79 2.24 6.80
CA SER A 161 17.73 2.56 5.38
C SER A 161 16.32 2.40 4.82
N TYR A 162 15.95 3.24 3.85
CA TYR A 162 14.64 3.18 3.19
C TYR A 162 14.44 1.84 2.46
N GLY A 163 13.32 1.18 2.74
CA GLY A 163 12.75 0.11 1.94
C GLY A 163 13.62 -1.14 1.81
N ARG A 164 14.26 -1.55 2.91
CA ARG A 164 15.24 -2.64 2.90
C ARG A 164 14.61 -4.00 2.56
N GLN A 165 13.44 -4.27 3.12
CA GLN A 165 12.76 -5.57 3.07
C GLN A 165 11.29 -5.43 3.45
N VAL A 166 10.51 -6.49 3.22
CA VAL A 166 9.13 -6.62 3.71
C VAL A 166 9.05 -7.71 4.77
N ARG A 167 8.46 -7.37 5.92
CA ARG A 167 8.16 -8.29 7.02
C ARG A 167 6.67 -8.63 7.03
N ALA A 168 6.33 -9.81 7.53
CA ALA A 168 4.94 -10.23 7.71
C ALA A 168 4.63 -10.51 9.18
N PHE A 169 3.41 -10.16 9.59
CA PHE A 169 2.89 -10.34 10.94
C PHE A 169 1.52 -11.02 10.86
N ALA A 170 1.36 -12.16 11.53
CA ALA A 170 0.07 -12.83 11.66
C ALA A 170 -0.79 -12.09 12.67
N ILE A 171 -1.97 -11.62 12.26
CA ILE A 171 -2.93 -10.94 13.13
C ILE A 171 -3.69 -11.99 13.94
N THR A 172 -3.33 -12.17 15.21
CA THR A 172 -3.90 -13.20 16.08
C THR A 172 -5.15 -12.74 16.82
N GLU A 173 -5.39 -11.44 16.90
CA GLU A 173 -6.62 -10.87 17.45
C GLU A 173 -6.98 -9.59 16.67
N LEU A 174 -8.24 -9.50 16.21
CA LEU A 174 -8.78 -8.33 15.54
C LEU A 174 -10.24 -8.13 15.95
N SER A 175 -10.52 -7.06 16.69
CA SER A 175 -11.86 -6.64 17.07
C SER A 175 -11.92 -5.12 17.20
N LYS A 176 -13.11 -4.52 17.43
CA LYS A 176 -13.23 -3.07 17.59
C LYS A 176 -12.56 -2.54 18.88
N VAL A 177 -12.12 -3.44 19.78
CA VAL A 177 -11.54 -3.09 21.10
C VAL A 177 -10.13 -3.65 21.31
N ASN A 178 -9.77 -4.75 20.64
CA ASN A 178 -8.48 -5.41 20.79
C ASN A 178 -7.81 -5.67 19.45
N TYR A 179 -6.48 -5.63 19.48
CA TYR A 179 -5.59 -5.96 18.38
C TYR A 179 -4.36 -6.69 18.90
N ARG A 180 -3.95 -7.75 18.21
CA ARG A 180 -2.67 -8.42 18.43
C ARG A 180 -2.15 -8.99 17.13
N GLU A 181 -0.85 -8.87 16.94
CA GLU A 181 -0.11 -9.55 15.87
C GLU A 181 1.16 -10.19 16.42
N ILE A 182 1.69 -11.18 15.70
CA ILE A 182 2.99 -11.78 15.98
C ILE A 182 3.81 -11.87 14.68
N PRO A 183 5.15 -11.68 14.73
CA PRO A 183 5.98 -11.89 13.55
C PRO A 183 5.84 -13.32 13.04
N VAL A 184 5.79 -13.50 11.72
CA VAL A 184 5.83 -14.86 11.14
C VAL A 184 7.26 -15.42 11.23
N SER A 185 7.40 -16.73 11.42
CA SER A 185 8.69 -17.40 11.58
C SER A 185 9.60 -17.31 10.35
N HIS A 186 9.04 -17.09 9.16
CA HIS A 186 9.78 -16.96 7.89
C HIS A 186 9.81 -15.52 7.37
N SER A 187 9.86 -14.55 8.29
CA SER A 187 10.04 -13.13 7.99
C SER A 187 11.54 -12.79 7.93
N PRO A 188 12.03 -11.94 7.00
CA PRO A 188 11.27 -11.21 5.98
C PRO A 188 10.75 -12.08 4.83
N VAL A 189 9.65 -11.64 4.22
CA VAL A 189 8.99 -12.34 3.10
C VAL A 189 9.44 -11.83 1.73
N VAL A 190 9.98 -10.61 1.68
CA VAL A 190 10.64 -10.04 0.50
C VAL A 190 11.91 -9.32 0.96
N VAL A 191 13.01 -9.50 0.24
CA VAL A 191 14.31 -8.86 0.49
C VAL A 191 14.91 -8.37 -0.81
N ALA A 192 15.89 -7.46 -0.73
CA ALA A 192 16.69 -7.07 -1.88
C ALA A 192 17.24 -8.28 -2.65
N GLY A 193 17.23 -8.18 -3.98
CA GLY A 193 17.80 -9.19 -4.86
C GLY A 193 19.25 -8.89 -5.23
N ASN A 194 19.79 -9.67 -6.15
CA ASN A 194 21.11 -9.42 -6.76
C ASN A 194 21.00 -8.78 -8.16
N ALA A 195 19.79 -8.49 -8.63
CA ALA A 195 19.57 -7.91 -9.96
C ALA A 195 19.66 -6.38 -9.92
N ALA A 196 20.03 -5.77 -11.04
CA ALA A 196 20.26 -4.33 -11.11
C ALA A 196 19.04 -3.47 -10.74
N TRP A 197 17.83 -4.02 -10.83
CA TRP A 197 16.59 -3.29 -10.55
C TRP A 197 16.15 -3.35 -9.08
N ASN A 198 16.69 -4.27 -8.26
CA ASN A 198 16.26 -4.49 -6.87
C ASN A 198 17.40 -4.73 -5.86
N ASN A 199 18.62 -4.34 -6.21
CA ASN A 199 19.81 -4.63 -5.40
C ASN A 199 19.97 -3.73 -4.15
N LEU A 200 19.21 -2.65 -4.02
CA LEU A 200 19.26 -1.79 -2.83
C LEU A 200 18.13 -2.04 -1.83
N GLY A 201 17.02 -2.63 -2.28
CA GLY A 201 15.84 -2.81 -1.45
C GLY A 201 14.62 -3.28 -2.24
N MET A 202 13.66 -3.83 -1.52
CA MET A 202 12.31 -4.18 -2.00
C MET A 202 11.39 -4.00 -0.81
N HIS A 203 10.35 -3.19 -0.95
CA HIS A 203 9.60 -2.67 0.18
C HIS A 203 8.09 -2.72 0.04
N GLN A 204 7.60 -3.15 -1.12
CA GLN A 204 6.20 -3.39 -1.34
C GLN A 204 5.98 -4.73 -2.02
N VAL A 205 4.99 -5.47 -1.54
CA VAL A 205 4.51 -6.68 -2.18
C VAL A 205 2.99 -6.72 -2.18
N ASP A 206 2.43 -7.12 -3.31
CA ASP A 206 1.01 -7.37 -3.46
C ASP A 206 0.81 -8.81 -3.96
N CYS A 207 0.36 -9.69 -3.05
CA CYS A 207 0.07 -11.08 -3.34
C CYS A 207 -1.41 -11.25 -3.74
N GLN A 208 -1.64 -11.79 -4.94
CA GLN A 208 -2.95 -11.99 -5.54
C GLN A 208 -3.16 -13.48 -5.86
N PRO A 209 -4.30 -14.08 -5.50
CA PRO A 209 -4.61 -15.45 -5.90
C PRO A 209 -4.87 -15.53 -7.41
N LEU A 210 -4.23 -16.49 -8.08
CA LEU A 210 -4.57 -16.89 -9.46
C LEU A 210 -5.54 -18.07 -9.48
N THR A 211 -5.37 -18.99 -8.53
CA THR A 211 -6.24 -20.15 -8.28
C THR A 211 -6.35 -20.35 -6.77
N ASN A 212 -7.04 -21.41 -6.32
CA ASN A 212 -7.14 -21.73 -4.89
C ASN A 212 -5.78 -22.11 -4.26
N SER A 213 -4.77 -22.48 -5.05
CA SER A 213 -3.46 -22.93 -4.56
C SER A 213 -2.27 -22.21 -5.19
N THR A 214 -2.51 -21.32 -6.15
CA THR A 214 -1.46 -20.59 -6.86
C THR A 214 -1.67 -19.09 -6.70
N TYR A 215 -0.59 -18.38 -6.42
CA TYR A 215 -0.57 -16.94 -6.22
C TYR A 215 0.42 -16.31 -7.19
N ILE A 216 0.17 -15.05 -7.54
CA ILE A 216 1.14 -14.16 -8.15
C ILE A 216 1.45 -13.05 -7.15
N ALA A 217 2.72 -12.71 -7.00
CA ALA A 217 3.16 -11.58 -6.20
C ALA A 217 3.74 -10.52 -7.11
N ALA A 218 3.16 -9.32 -7.10
CA ALA A 218 3.79 -8.13 -7.64
C ALA A 218 4.68 -7.53 -6.56
N VAL A 219 5.92 -7.19 -6.91
CA VAL A 219 6.90 -6.60 -6.00
C VAL A 219 7.54 -5.39 -6.66
N ASP A 220 8.01 -4.45 -5.85
CA ASP A 220 8.81 -3.34 -6.31
C ASP A 220 10.32 -3.66 -6.22
N GLY A 221 11.15 -2.69 -6.58
CA GLY A 221 12.60 -2.76 -6.41
C GLY A 221 13.21 -1.37 -6.31
N LEU A 222 14.14 -1.23 -5.38
CA LEU A 222 14.96 -0.05 -5.20
C LEU A 222 16.33 -0.29 -5.82
N THR A 223 16.77 0.70 -6.60
CA THR A 223 18.10 0.76 -7.19
C THR A 223 18.53 2.21 -7.33
N SER A 224 19.81 2.43 -7.58
CA SER A 224 20.36 3.75 -7.89
C SER A 224 21.03 3.70 -9.26
N TYR A 225 20.73 4.69 -10.09
CA TYR A 225 21.40 4.89 -11.36
C TYR A 225 22.13 6.23 -11.31
N PHE A 226 23.45 6.20 -11.51
CA PHE A 226 24.19 7.41 -11.80
C PHE A 226 23.88 7.84 -13.24
N ARG A 227 23.32 9.03 -13.42
CA ARG A 227 23.10 9.62 -14.76
C ARG A 227 23.90 10.92 -14.85
N VAL A 228 24.84 10.96 -15.79
CA VAL A 228 25.47 12.21 -16.24
C VAL A 228 24.66 12.74 -17.41
N GLY A 229 24.19 13.97 -17.33
CA GLY A 229 23.49 14.64 -18.42
C GLY A 229 23.78 16.13 -18.39
N LEU A 230 24.06 16.72 -19.55
CA LEU A 230 24.13 18.17 -19.72
C LEU A 230 22.70 18.69 -19.80
N LYS A 231 22.30 19.53 -18.83
CA LYS A 231 21.13 20.39 -18.97
C LYS A 231 21.55 21.56 -19.87
N TYR A 232 20.93 21.68 -21.04
CA TYR A 232 20.96 22.89 -21.85
C TYR A 232 19.71 23.71 -21.55
#